data_AF-A0A2G9N2G5-F1
#
_entry.id   AF-A0A2G9N2G5-F1
#
_cell.length_a   1.000
_cell.length_b   1.000
_cell.length_c   1.000
_cell.angle_alpha   90.00
_cell.angle_beta   90.00
_cell.angle_gamma   90.00
#
_symmetry.space_group_name_H-M   'P 1'
#
loop_
_entity.id
_entity.type
_entity.pdbx_description
1 polymer ?
#
loop_
_entity_poly.entity_id
_entity_poly.type
_entity_poly.pdbx_seq_one_letter_code
_entity_poly.pdbx_strand_id
1 'polypeptide(L)' 'MKQVVLSISEESDARLRRLARKMMNGRKGSISQTVEASLILLEKRTMQAKALIKLKTLSEENKSYGIKKFRRSDAYA' A
#
# COMPACT_ATOMS: atom_id res chain seq x y z
N MET A 1 21.31 10.76 1.60
CA MET A 1 20.62 9.55 2.10
C MET A 1 20.28 9.77 3.57
N LYS A 2 19.05 9.47 4.01
CA LYS A 2 18.71 9.43 5.45
C LYS A 2 18.89 7.99 5.93
N GLN A 3 19.67 7.79 6.99
CA GLN A 3 19.81 6.49 7.62
C GLN A 3 18.68 6.29 8.62
N VAL A 4 17.91 5.23 8.47
CA VAL A 4 16.82 4.86 9.38
C VAL A 4 17.20 3.55 10.07
N VAL A 5 17.17 3.55 11.41
CA VAL A 5 17.36 2.35 12.23
C VAL A 5 15.97 1.83 12.61
N LEU A 6 15.68 0.58 12.28
CA LEU A 6 14.40 -0.06 12.58
C LEU A 6 14.59 -1.12 13.65
N SER A 7 13.77 -1.07 14.69
CA SER A 7 13.66 -2.14 15.68
C SER A 7 12.55 -3.10 15.24
N ILE A 8 12.93 -4.30 14.80
CA ILE A 8 12.02 -5.35 14.35
C ILE A 8 12.38 -6.67 15.03
N SER A 9 11.42 -7.60 15.13
CA SER A 9 11.69 -8.94 15.64
C SER A 9 12.65 -9.70 14.73
N GLU A 10 13.42 -10.65 15.29
CA GLU A 10 14.33 -11.50 14.52
C GLU A 10 13.62 -12.26 13.40
N GLU A 11 12.40 -12.76 13.67
CA GLU A 11 11.57 -13.43 12.67
C GLU A 11 11.24 -12.50 11.49
N SER A 12 10.95 -11.23 11.77
CA SER A 12 10.64 -10.24 10.75
C SER A 12 11.88 -9.85 9.94
N ASP A 13 13.04 -9.73 10.57
CA ASP A 13 14.32 -9.51 9.87
C ASP A 13 14.66 -10.69 8.95
N ALA A 14 14.51 -11.92 9.42
CA ALA A 14 14.74 -13.12 8.61
C ALA A 14 13.82 -13.17 7.38
N ARG A 15 12.53 -12.86 7.56
CA ARG A 15 11.57 -12.77 6.45
C ARG A 15 11.95 -11.67 5.46
N LEU A 16 12.33 -10.48 5.94
CA LEU A 16 12.73 -9.35 5.13
C LEU A 16 13.99 -9.67 4.30
N ARG A 17 15.01 -10.27 4.91
CA ARG A 17 16.23 -10.71 4.20
C ARG A 17 15.94 -11.74 3.13
N ARG A 18 15.02 -12.68 3.39
CA ARG A 18 14.59 -13.68 2.41
C ARG A 18 13.88 -13.02 1.22
N LEU A 19 12.99 -12.07 1.48
CA LEU A 19 12.27 -11.33 0.46
C LEU A 19 13.23 -10.47 -0.38
N ALA A 20 14.11 -9.72 0.28
CA ALA A 20 15.11 -8.88 -0.39
C ALA A 20 16.04 -9.69 -1.30
N ARG A 21 16.46 -10.89 -0.87
CA ARG A 21 17.22 -11.82 -1.71
C ARG A 21 16.45 -12.27 -2.95
N LYS A 22 15.17 -12.61 -2.81
CA LYS A 22 14.31 -13.02 -3.94
C LYS A 22 14.07 -11.90 -4.95
N MET A 23 13.85 -10.67 -4.47
CA MET A 23 13.52 -9.55 -5.35
C MET A 23 14.75 -8.96 -6.05
N MET A 24 15.92 -9.03 -5.43
CA MET A 24 17.09 -8.29 -5.86
C MET A 24 18.36 -9.12 -6.05
N ASN A 25 18.25 -10.45 -6.03
CA ASN A 25 19.36 -11.40 -6.22
C ASN A 25 20.59 -11.09 -5.36
N GLY A 26 20.38 -10.59 -4.14
CA GLY A 26 21.48 -10.32 -3.19
C GLY A 26 22.31 -9.06 -3.44
N ARG A 27 21.86 -8.13 -4.31
CA ARG A 27 22.54 -6.83 -4.49
C ARG A 27 22.64 -6.03 -3.17
N LYS A 28 23.74 -5.29 -3.01
CA LYS A 28 23.95 -4.36 -1.87
C LYS A 28 22.81 -3.34 -1.83
N GLY A 29 22.25 -3.09 -0.64
CA GLY A 29 21.09 -2.20 -0.47
C GLY A 29 19.72 -2.84 -0.72
N SER A 30 19.67 -4.15 -1.00
CA SER A 30 18.42 -4.88 -1.29
C SER A 30 17.38 -4.79 -0.17
N ILE A 31 17.81 -4.76 1.09
CA ILE A 31 16.88 -4.62 2.23
C ILE A 31 16.20 -3.25 2.20
N SER A 32 16.95 -2.16 2.13
CA SER A 32 16.41 -0.79 2.11
C SER A 32 15.44 -0.59 0.94
N GLN A 33 15.81 -1.02 -0.26
CA GLN A 33 14.95 -0.91 -1.43
C GLN A 33 13.68 -1.77 -1.32
N THR A 34 13.78 -2.96 -0.71
CA THR A 34 12.62 -3.82 -0.46
C THR A 34 11.65 -3.18 0.54
N VAL A 35 12.17 -2.53 1.59
CA VAL A 35 11.35 -1.81 2.57
C VAL A 35 10.66 -0.62 1.90
N GLU A 36 11.38 0.20 1.15
CA GLU A 36 10.81 1.35 0.42
C GLU A 36 9.72 0.91 -0.58
N ALA A 37 9.98 -0.13 -1.38
CA ALA A 37 8.99 -0.68 -2.30
C ALA A 37 7.75 -1.21 -1.57
N SER A 38 7.94 -1.85 -0.42
CA SER A 38 6.85 -2.37 0.42
C SER A 38 5.99 -1.25 1.01
N LEU A 39 6.61 -0.13 1.42
CA LEU A 39 5.89 1.05 1.90
C LEU A 39 5.02 1.66 0.80
N ILE A 40 5.56 1.82 -0.42
CA ILE A 40 4.80 2.31 -1.57
C ILE A 40 3.60 1.38 -1.88
N LEU A 41 3.80 0.06 -1.78
CA LEU A 41 2.73 -0.90 -2.00
C LEU A 41 1.63 -0.79 -0.92
N LEU A 42 2.02 -0.64 0.34
CA LEU A 42 1.08 -0.44 1.45
C LEU A 42 0.30 0.86 1.30
N GLU A 43 0.96 1.95 0.93
CA GLU A 43 0.32 3.24 0.65
C GLU A 43 -0.72 3.09 -0.47
N LYS A 44 -0.35 2.49 -1.60
CA LYS A 44 -1.29 2.23 -2.70
C LYS A 44 -2.49 1.37 -2.27
N ARG A 45 -2.26 0.32 -1.46
CA ARG A 45 -3.34 -0.53 -0.94
C ARG A 45 -4.26 0.22 0.02
N THR A 46 -3.71 1.06 0.90
CA THR A 46 -4.54 1.88 1.80
C THR A 46 -5.35 2.92 1.03
N MET A 47 -4.78 3.56 0.00
CA MET A 47 -5.53 4.44 -0.90
C MET A 47 -6.65 3.70 -1.62
N GLN A 48 -6.40 2.49 -2.13
CA GLN A 48 -7.43 1.66 -2.76
C GLN A 48 -8.55 1.27 -1.78
N ALA A 49 -8.20 0.91 -0.54
CA ALA A 49 -9.18 0.58 0.50
C ALA A 49 -10.07 1.79 0.85
N LYS A 50 -9.46 2.98 1.00
CA LYS A 50 -10.20 4.23 1.21
C LYS A 50 -11.12 4.56 0.04
N ALA A 51 -10.62 4.43 -1.19
CA ALA A 51 -11.40 4.64 -2.41
C ALA A 51 -12.59 3.68 -2.50
N LEU A 52 -12.40 2.41 -2.12
CA LEU A 52 -13.48 1.42 -2.07
C LEU A 52 -14.56 1.79 -1.05
N ILE A 53 -14.17 2.24 0.15
CA ILE A 53 -15.12 2.70 1.18
C ILE A 53 -15.92 3.89 0.64
N LYS A 54 -15.25 4.88 0.06
CA LYS A 54 -15.90 6.07 -0.51
C LYS A 54 -16.90 5.72 -1.61
N LEU A 55 -16.55 4.80 -2.51
CA LEU A 55 -17.46 4.31 -3.55
C LEU A 55 -18.68 3.58 -2.99
N LYS A 56 -18.52 2.82 -1.90
CA LYS A 56 -19.65 2.18 -1.22
C LYS A 56 -20.59 3.21 -0.60
N THR A 57 -20.04 4.19 0.13
CA THR A 57 -20.84 5.28 0.73
C THR A 57 -21.59 6.07 -0.33
N LEU A 58 -20.91 6.49 -1.40
CA LEU A 58 -21.53 7.15 -2.54
C LEU A 58 -22.64 6.27 -3.15
N SER A 59 -22.38 4.97 -3.35
CA SER A 59 -23.39 4.04 -3.85
C SER A 59 -24.62 3.92 -2.94
N GLU A 60 -24.46 3.96 -1.62
CA GLU A 60 -25.56 3.89 -0.66
C GLU A 60 -26.36 5.19 -0.64
N GLU A 61 -25.69 6.35 -0.60
CA GLU A 61 -26.32 7.66 -0.71
C GLU A 61 -27.18 7.78 -1.98
N ASN A 62 -26.70 7.20 -3.07
CA ASN A 62 -27.37 7.25 -4.36
C ASN A 62 -28.63 6.38 -4.45
N LYS A 63 -28.69 5.28 -3.70
CA LYS A 63 -29.93 4.50 -3.55
C LYS A 63 -31.04 5.34 -2.91
N SER A 64 -30.68 6.31 -2.06
CA SER A 64 -31.64 7.23 -1.43
C SER A 64 -32.08 8.41 -2.31
N TYR A 65 -31.27 8.87 -3.28
CA TYR A 65 -31.53 10.13 -4.00
C TYR A 65 -31.78 10.01 -5.53
N GLY A 66 -31.87 8.80 -6.08
CA GLY A 66 -32.08 8.59 -7.51
C GLY A 66 -30.77 8.68 -8.31
N ILE A 67 -30.65 7.81 -9.32
CA ILE A 67 -29.37 7.38 -9.94
C ILE A 67 -28.51 8.55 -10.44
N LYS A 68 -27.54 8.99 -9.65
CA LYS A 68 -26.37 9.78 -10.09
C LYS A 68 -25.26 8.84 -10.57
N LYS A 69 -24.71 9.07 -11.77
CA LYS A 69 -23.60 8.24 -12.28
C LYS A 69 -22.29 8.63 -11.58
N PHE A 70 -21.76 7.79 -10.69
CA PHE A 70 -20.44 8.03 -10.07
C PHE A 70 -19.31 7.68 -11.05
N ARG A 71 -18.31 8.56 -11.13
CA ARG A 71 -17.09 8.29 -11.89
C ARG A 71 -16.04 7.67 -10.99
N ARG A 72 -15.18 6.83 -11.57
CA ARG A 72 -14.07 6.19 -10.85
C ARG A 72 -13.08 7.22 -10.27
N SER A 73 -13.00 8.41 -10.87
CA SER A 73 -12.22 9.55 -10.37
C SER A 73 -12.69 10.05 -8.99
N ASP A 74 -13.99 9.94 -8.69
CA ASP A 74 -14.59 10.49 -7.47
C ASP A 74 -14.17 9.70 -6.22
N ALA A 75 -13.70 8.46 -6.42
CA ALA A 75 -13.15 7.60 -5.40
C ALA A 75 -11.78 8.09 -4.86
N TYR A 76 -11.05 8.84 -5.68
CA TYR A 76 -9.67 9.26 -5.41
C TYR A 76 -9.49 10.77 -5.20
N ALA A 77 -10.50 11.58 -5.57
CA ALA A 77 -10.59 13.01 -5.24
C ALA A 77 -10.84 13.24 -3.75
#